data_AF-X8CBS6-F1
#
_entry.id   AF-X8CBS6-F1
#
_cell.length_a   1.000
_cell.length_b   1.000
_cell.length_c   1.000
_cell.angle_alpha   90.00
_cell.angle_beta   90.00
_cell.angle_gamma   90.00
#
_symmetry.space_group_name_H-M   'P 1'
#
loop_
_entity.id
_entity.type
_entity.pdbx_description
1 polymer ?
#
loop_
_entity_poly.entity_id
_entity_poly.type
_entity_poly.pdbx_seq_one_letter_code
_entity_poly.pdbx_strand_id
1 'polypeptide(L)'
;MTEPVAARVAVYLDFDNIVISRYDQIHGRNSFQKDKAKGLEQHSERLDQATVDVGAILDYASSFGTLVLTRAYADWSADINAGYRGQLVARAVDLVQLFPRRPTARTAPTSGWPSTRSRTCSGCPT
;
A
#
# COMPACT_ATOMS: atom_id res chain seq x y z
N MET A 1 31.43 23.83 -28.87
CA MET A 1 31.47 22.61 -28.04
C MET A 1 30.05 22.32 -27.61
N THR A 2 29.59 21.09 -27.75
CA THR A 2 28.23 20.68 -27.35
C THR A 2 28.31 20.22 -25.90
N GLU A 3 27.65 20.94 -24.99
CA GLU A 3 27.55 20.52 -23.59
C GLU A 3 26.93 19.10 -23.52
N PRO A 4 27.48 18.17 -22.73
CA PRO A 4 26.88 16.86 -22.56
C PRO A 4 25.48 17.05 -21.95
N VAL A 5 24.45 16.57 -22.65
CA VAL A 5 23.09 16.54 -22.11
C VAL A 5 23.13 15.63 -20.89
N ALA A 6 22.89 16.18 -19.70
CA ALA A 6 22.81 15.41 -18.48
C ALA A 6 21.80 14.27 -18.67
N ALA A 7 22.22 13.04 -18.39
CA ALA A 7 21.37 11.86 -18.49
C ALA A 7 20.11 12.08 -17.63
N ARG A 8 18.95 11.66 -18.15
CA ARG A 8 17.65 11.78 -17.46
C ARG A 8 17.26 10.40 -16.95
N VAL A 9 16.89 10.33 -15.69
CA VAL A 9 16.59 9.07 -14.99
C VAL A 9 15.16 9.10 -14.49
N ALA A 10 14.40 8.04 -14.76
CA ALA A 10 13.08 7.82 -14.19
C ALA A 10 13.15 6.63 -13.22
N VAL A 11 12.55 6.79 -12.04
CA VAL A 11 12.56 5.80 -10.97
C VAL A 11 11.12 5.37 -10.68
N TYR A 12 10.88 4.06 -10.75
CA TYR A 12 9.61 3.45 -10.39
C TYR A 12 9.87 2.48 -9.23
N LEU A 13 9.21 2.73 -8.11
CA LEU A 13 9.34 1.95 -6.89
C LEU A 13 8.10 1.09 -6.71
N ASP A 14 8.29 -0.22 -6.64
CA ASP A 14 7.30 -1.15 -6.11
C ASP A 14 7.46 -1.17 -4.58
N PHE A 15 6.74 -0.27 -3.92
CA PHE A 15 7.01 0.09 -2.53
C PHE A 15 6.62 -1.03 -1.57
N ASP A 16 5.51 -1.73 -1.83
CA ASP A 16 5.11 -2.90 -1.05
C ASP A 16 6.20 -3.98 -1.07
N ASN A 17 6.75 -4.29 -2.24
CA ASN A 17 7.81 -5.30 -2.36
C ASN A 17 9.11 -4.89 -1.66
N ILE A 18 9.47 -3.60 -1.70
CA ILE A 18 10.65 -3.08 -0.99
C ILE A 18 10.49 -3.26 0.53
N VAL A 19 9.35 -2.84 1.09
CA VAL A 19 9.08 -2.95 2.54
C VAL A 19 9.03 -4.40 2.98
N ILE A 20 8.31 -5.26 2.26
CA ILE A 20 8.18 -6.69 2.59
C ILE A 20 9.54 -7.38 2.53
N SER A 21 10.33 -7.12 1.48
CA SER A 21 11.64 -7.75 1.30
C SER A 21 12.62 -7.32 2.38
N ARG A 22 12.61 -6.03 2.77
CA ARG A 22 13.47 -5.53 3.85
C ARG A 22 13.09 -6.16 5.19
N TYR A 23 11.79 -6.25 5.48
CA TYR A 23 11.31 -6.86 6.71
C TYR A 23 11.74 -8.33 6.82
N ASP A 24 11.55 -9.10 5.75
CA ASP A 24 11.96 -10.51 5.68
C ASP A 24 13.49 -10.70 5.69
N GLN A 25 14.25 -9.75 5.15
CA GLN A 25 15.72 -9.79 5.19
C GLN A 25 16.25 -9.72 6.63
N ILE A 26 15.64 -8.90 7.48
CA ILE A 26 16.08 -8.71 8.88
C ILE A 26 15.53 -9.81 9.79
N HIS A 27 14.26 -10.19 9.60
CA HIS A 27 13.53 -11.02 10.55
C HIS A 27 13.35 -12.48 10.10
N GLY A 28 13.78 -12.80 8.88
CA GLY A 28 13.70 -14.13 8.29
C GLY A 28 12.59 -14.27 7.26
N ARG A 29 12.71 -15.32 6.44
CA ARG A 29 11.82 -15.56 5.30
C ARG A 29 10.36 -15.72 5.73
N ASN A 30 9.46 -15.01 5.06
CA ASN A 30 8.01 -15.03 5.29
C ASN A 30 7.60 -14.58 6.69
N SER A 31 8.43 -13.76 7.35
CA SER A 31 8.14 -13.18 8.66
C SER A 31 7.04 -12.11 8.56
N PHE A 32 7.07 -11.30 7.51
CA PHE A 32 6.10 -10.23 7.30
C PHE A 32 4.67 -10.75 7.24
N GLN A 33 4.41 -11.82 6.49
CA GLN A 33 3.06 -12.37 6.36
C GLN A 33 2.57 -13.02 7.66
N LYS A 34 3.47 -13.65 8.41
CA LYS A 34 3.14 -14.24 9.73
C LYS A 34 2.78 -13.17 10.74
N ASP A 35 3.53 -12.08 10.77
CA ASP A 35 3.35 -10.98 11.71
C ASP A 35 2.12 -10.13 11.29
N LYS A 36 1.88 -9.98 9.99
CA LYS A 36 0.64 -9.40 9.42
C LYS A 36 -0.62 -10.17 9.81
N ALA A 37 -0.58 -11.49 9.80
CA ALA A 37 -1.73 -12.31 10.23
C ALA A 37 -2.05 -12.17 11.72
N LYS A 38 -1.04 -11.83 12.55
CA LYS A 38 -1.19 -11.62 14.00
C LYS A 38 -1.52 -10.17 14.38
N GLY A 39 -1.32 -9.24 13.45
CA GLY A 39 -1.49 -7.80 13.64
C GLY A 39 -0.14 -7.09 13.68
N LEU A 40 0.22 -6.44 12.57
CA LEU A 40 1.52 -5.75 12.41
C LEU A 40 1.77 -4.65 13.44
N GLU A 41 0.72 -4.02 13.96
CA GLU A 41 0.85 -2.95 14.97
C GLU A 41 1.48 -3.43 16.28
N GLN A 42 1.33 -4.72 16.61
CA GLN A 42 1.96 -5.31 17.79
C GLN A 42 3.48 -5.48 17.62
N HIS A 43 3.99 -5.24 16.41
CA HIS A 43 5.39 -5.44 16.02
C HIS A 43 6.02 -4.14 15.52
N SER A 44 5.65 -2.99 16.12
CA SER A 44 6.20 -1.67 15.78
C SER A 44 7.73 -1.63 15.85
N GLU A 45 8.35 -2.22 16.86
CA GLU A 45 9.82 -2.25 16.99
C GLU A 45 10.49 -3.00 15.82
N ARG A 46 9.89 -4.09 15.35
CA ARG A 46 10.39 -4.83 14.18
C ARG A 46 10.19 -4.02 12.89
N LEU A 47 9.09 -3.28 12.80
CA LEU A 47 8.85 -2.36 11.69
C LEU A 47 9.88 -1.23 11.64
N ASP A 48 10.17 -0.64 12.80
CA ASP A 48 11.16 0.43 12.92
C ASP A 48 12.55 -0.05 12.53
N GLN A 49 12.96 -1.24 13.00
CA GLN A 49 14.23 -1.88 12.60
C GLN A 49 14.32 -2.18 11.10
N ALA A 50 13.18 -2.48 10.46
CA ALA A 50 13.08 -2.73 9.03
C ALA A 50 12.78 -1.49 8.20
N THR A 51 12.88 -0.29 8.77
CA THR A 51 12.64 0.95 8.03
C THR A 51 13.61 1.07 6.85
N VAL A 52 13.06 1.34 5.67
CA VAL A 52 13.83 1.56 4.45
C VAL A 52 14.10 3.04 4.26
N ASP A 53 15.37 3.43 4.12
CA ASP A 53 15.73 4.78 3.71
C ASP A 53 15.56 4.94 2.20
N VAL A 54 14.39 5.44 1.78
CA VAL A 54 14.10 5.74 0.37
C VAL A 54 14.96 6.90 -0.14
N GLY A 55 15.36 7.83 0.75
CA GLY A 55 16.23 8.95 0.41
C GLY A 55 17.57 8.45 -0.15
N ALA A 56 18.18 7.48 0.53
CA ALA A 56 19.42 6.85 0.07
C ALA A 56 19.28 6.19 -1.32
N ILE A 57 18.12 5.60 -1.63
CA ILE A 57 17.85 5.00 -2.95
C ILE A 57 17.80 6.09 -4.03
N LEU A 58 17.14 7.21 -3.76
CA LEU A 58 17.04 8.33 -4.70
C LEU A 58 18.38 9.06 -4.86
N ASP A 59 19.13 9.22 -3.78
CA ASP A 59 20.46 9.83 -3.79
C ASP A 59 21.41 8.96 -4.63
N TYR A 60 21.36 7.64 -4.48
CA TYR A 60 22.07 6.72 -5.37
C TYR A 60 21.61 6.82 -6.83
N ALA A 61 20.30 6.86 -7.07
CA ALA A 61 19.75 7.00 -8.43
C ALA A 61 20.17 8.32 -9.10
N SER A 62 20.33 9.39 -8.32
CA SER A 62 20.78 10.71 -8.82
C SER A 62 22.22 10.69 -9.35
N SER A 63 23.04 9.72 -8.92
CA SER A 63 24.40 9.56 -9.45
C SER A 63 24.42 9.17 -10.94
N PHE A 64 23.33 8.62 -11.46
CA PHE A 64 23.19 8.26 -12.87
C PHE A 64 22.67 9.40 -13.75
N GLY A 65 22.21 10.51 -13.16
CA GLY A 65 21.66 11.64 -13.90
C GLY A 65 20.56 12.40 -13.15
N THR A 66 19.96 13.36 -13.84
CA THR A 66 18.84 14.14 -13.28
C THR A 66 17.59 13.26 -13.17
N LEU A 67 17.07 13.12 -11.95
CA LEU A 67 15.79 12.46 -11.71
C LEU A 67 14.66 13.32 -12.30
N VAL A 68 14.00 12.82 -13.35
CA VAL A 68 12.91 13.52 -14.03
C VAL A 68 11.52 13.04 -13.62
N LEU A 69 11.44 11.82 -13.09
CA LEU A 69 10.21 11.21 -12.64
C LEU A 69 10.54 10.21 -11.53
N THR A 70 9.82 10.30 -10.43
CA THR A 70 9.91 9.32 -9.35
C THR A 70 8.52 8.95 -8.91
N ARG A 71 8.13 7.68 -9.08
CA ARG A 71 6.81 7.17 -8.70
C ARG A 71 6.94 6.01 -7.74
N ALA A 72 6.17 6.04 -6.67
CA ALA A 72 6.04 4.94 -5.72
C ALA A 72 4.65 4.32 -5.80
N TYR A 73 4.62 3.06 -6.19
CA TYR A 73 3.43 2.24 -6.33
C TYR A 73 3.22 1.45 -5.04
N ALA A 74 2.09 1.67 -4.37
CA ALA A 74 1.71 0.91 -3.18
C ALA A 74 0.21 1.02 -2.89
N ASP A 75 -0.27 0.21 -1.95
CA ASP A 75 -1.49 0.52 -1.22
C ASP A 75 -1.21 1.56 -0.12
N TRP A 76 -1.45 2.85 -0.42
CA TRP A 76 -1.27 3.96 0.52
C TRP A 76 -2.39 4.08 1.56
N SER A 77 -3.36 3.17 1.55
CA SER A 77 -4.37 3.05 2.60
C SER A 77 -3.91 2.18 3.77
N ALA A 78 -2.85 1.39 3.60
CA ALA A 78 -2.26 0.61 4.67
C ALA A 78 -1.42 1.51 5.59
N ASP A 79 -1.62 1.40 6.91
CA ASP A 79 -0.95 2.25 7.90
C ASP A 79 0.58 2.16 7.85
N ILE A 80 1.09 0.96 7.58
CA ILE A 80 2.53 0.72 7.38
C ILE A 80 3.13 1.59 6.26
N ASN A 81 2.43 1.70 5.13
CA ASN A 81 2.89 2.49 3.99
C ASN A 81 2.64 3.99 4.22
N ALA A 82 1.56 4.32 4.93
CA ALA A 82 1.25 5.71 5.29
C ALA A 82 2.34 6.34 6.16
N GLY A 83 3.04 5.56 6.99
CA GLY A 83 4.19 6.03 7.79
C GLY A 83 5.34 6.61 6.95
N TYR A 84 5.52 6.14 5.71
CA TYR A 84 6.58 6.61 4.82
C TYR A 84 6.23 7.86 4.00
N ARG A 85 4.97 8.31 4.05
CA ARG A 85 4.52 9.49 3.28
C ARG A 85 5.37 10.72 3.54
N GLY A 86 5.80 10.93 4.79
CA GLY A 86 6.66 12.07 5.14
C GLY A 86 7.97 12.09 4.35
N GLN A 87 8.68 10.97 4.30
CA GLN A 87 9.95 10.84 3.57
C GLN A 87 9.75 10.99 2.06
N LEU A 88 8.71 10.37 1.51
CA LEU A 88 8.45 10.33 0.07
C LEU A 88 7.99 11.69 -0.47
N VAL A 89 7.09 12.38 0.24
CA VAL A 89 6.62 13.72 -0.15
C VAL A 89 7.75 14.74 -0.05
N ALA A 90 8.58 14.67 0.99
CA ALA A 90 9.73 15.56 1.16
C ALA A 90 10.76 15.46 0.01
N ARG A 91 10.77 14.34 -0.73
CA ARG A 91 11.65 14.10 -1.88
C ARG A 91 10.92 14.18 -3.24
N ALA A 92 9.72 14.77 -3.26
CA ALA A 92 8.88 14.94 -4.45
C ALA A 92 8.59 13.61 -5.20
N VAL A 93 8.37 12.52 -4.46
CA VAL A 93 7.95 11.24 -5.02
C VAL A 93 6.44 11.23 -5.25
N ASP A 94 6.02 10.92 -6.47
CA ASP A 94 4.62 10.73 -6.82
C ASP A 94 4.09 9.43 -6.19
N LEU A 95 3.16 9.56 -5.24
CA LEU A 95 2.49 8.42 -4.59
C LEU A 95 1.34 7.91 -5.47
N VAL A 96 1.52 6.73 -6.07
CA VAL A 96 0.52 6.10 -6.94
C VAL A 96 -0.17 4.96 -6.20
N GLN A 97 -1.49 5.08 -6.04
CA GLN A 97 -2.32 4.06 -5.41
C GLN A 97 -2.54 2.88 -6.37
N LEU A 98 -2.19 1.67 -5.94
CA LEU A 98 -2.32 0.46 -6.78
C LEU A 98 -3.76 -0.05 -6.92
N PHE A 99 -4.58 0.08 -5.87
CA PHE A 99 -5.94 -0.43 -5.84
C PHE A 99 -6.97 0.64 -5.49
N PRO A 100 -8.12 0.71 -6.18
CA PRO A 100 -9.21 1.57 -5.77
C PRO A 100 -9.65 1.15 -4.36
N ARG A 101 -9.70 2.14 -3.46
CA ARG A 101 -10.13 1.97 -2.06
C ARG A 101 -11.42 1.15 -2.02
N ARG A 102 -11.43 0.04 -1.27
CA ARG A 102 -12.69 -0.59 -0.91
C ARG A 102 -13.51 0.45 -0.14
N PRO A 103 -14.74 0.80 -0.55
CA PRO A 103 -15.58 1.62 0.28
C PRO A 103 -15.76 0.88 1.60
N THR A 104 -15.45 1.54 2.71
CA THR A 104 -15.87 1.09 4.04
C THR A 104 -17.35 0.79 3.94
N ALA A 105 -17.75 -0.46 4.21
CA ALA A 105 -19.15 -0.83 4.25
C ALA A 105 -19.80 0.04 5.32
N ARG A 106 -20.41 1.15 4.89
CA ARG A 106 -21.30 1.95 5.71
C ARG A 106 -22.38 0.96 6.14
N THR A 107 -22.44 0.69 7.44
CA THR A 107 -23.46 -0.14 8.07
C THR A 107 -24.79 0.29 7.49
N ALA A 108 -25.39 -0.58 6.66
CA ALA A 108 -26.76 -0.38 6.25
C ALA A 108 -27.58 -0.34 7.54
N PRO A 109 -28.49 0.63 7.74
CA PRO A 109 -29.38 0.59 8.88
C PRO A 109 -30.12 -0.75 8.84
N THR A 110 -29.94 -1.54 9.89
CA THR A 110 -30.72 -2.76 10.15
C THR A 110 -32.16 -2.36 10.43
N SER A 111 -32.91 -2.02 9.39
CA SER A 111 -34.36 -1.86 9.48
C SER A 111 -35.00 -2.53 8.28
N GLY A 112 -35.45 -3.76 8.52
CA GLY A 112 -36.58 -4.37 7.82
C GLY A 112 -36.31 -4.94 6.43
N TRP A 113 -35.78 -6.17 6.38
CA TRP A 113 -36.12 -7.07 5.27
C TRP A 113 -37.51 -7.66 5.55
N PRO A 114 -38.53 -7.48 4.68
CA PRO A 114 -39.79 -8.16 4.86
C PRO A 114 -39.61 -9.64 4.49
N SER A 115 -39.81 -10.51 5.47
CA SER A 115 -39.86 -11.96 5.25
C SER A 115 -41.03 -12.29 4.32
N THR A 116 -40.76 -12.62 3.07
CA THR A 116 -41.75 -13.19 2.16
C THR A 116 -42.08 -14.60 2.63
N ARG A 117 -43.05 -14.74 3.54
CA ARG A 117 -43.66 -16.05 3.85
C ARG A 117 -44.53 -16.45 2.65
N SER A 118 -44.13 -17.52 1.98
CA SER A 118 -44.94 -18.30 1.07
C SER A 118 -46.22 -18.75 1.78
N ARG A 119 -47.36 -18.14 1.46
CA ARG A 119 -48.68 -18.68 1.80
C ARG A 119 -49.02 -19.76 0.76
N THR A 120 -49.12 -20.99 1.21
CA THR A 120 -49.80 -22.06 0.49
C THR A 120 -51.29 -21.69 0.39
N CYS A 121 -51.80 -21.44 -0.81
CA CYS A 121 -53.23 -21.32 -1.06
C CYS A 121 -53.84 -22.72 -1.04
N SER A 122 -54.37 -23.13 0.11
CA SER A 122 -55.33 -24.23 0.23
C SER A 122 -56.73 -23.64 0.34
N GLY A 123 -57.48 -23.65 -0.77
CA GLY A 123 -58.90 -23.28 -0.77
C GLY A 123 -59.36 -22.60 -2.05
N CYS A 124 -59.74 -23.40 -3.06
CA CYS A 124 -60.64 -22.94 -4.12
C CYS A 124 -62.09 -23.21 -3.68
N PRO A 125 -63.03 -22.25 -3.78
CA PRO A 125 -64.47 -22.49 -3.89
C PRO A 125 -64.80 -22.76 -5.38
N THR A 126 -65.83 -23.48 -5.82
CA THR A 126 -67.06 -24.09 -5.26
C THR A 126 -67.39 -25.27 -6.16
#